data_AF-A0A5E6NP45-F1
#
_entry.id   AF-A0A5E6NP45-F1
#
_cell.length_a   1.000
_cell.length_b   1.000
_cell.length_c   1.000
_cell.angle_alpha   90.00
_cell.angle_beta   90.00
_cell.angle_gamma   90.00
#
_symmetry.space_group_name_H-M   'P 1'
#
loop_
_entity.id
_entity.type
_entity.pdbx_description
1 polymer ?
#
loop_
_entity_poly.entity_id
_entity_poly.type
_entity_poly.pdbx_seq_one_letter_code
_entity_poly.pdbx_strand_id
1 'polypeptide(L)'
;MLTAIETNPSNKRYCDRGYVGAKVVLGANIILPKKALKRDNRYQRDKKRKLCKRRAAIEPIIGHLKSDFRLSRNLLKGQVGDEINVLMAACAWNLRKWLVIATIFLFWQKTGFIFCKIPKVFLRYWIKSSFVDLDG
;
A
#
# COMPACT_ATOMS: atom_id res chain seq x y z
N MET A 1 -8.32 -0.44 -13.55
CA MET A 1 -7.69 -0.05 -12.28
C MET A 1 -6.26 0.41 -12.51
N LEU A 2 -6.11 1.50 -13.27
CA LEU A 2 -4.84 2.14 -13.61
C LEU A 2 -4.70 3.39 -12.74
N THR A 3 -4.15 3.26 -11.54
CA THR A 3 -3.69 4.41 -10.75
C THR A 3 -2.28 4.15 -10.27
N ALA A 4 -1.37 4.06 -11.24
CA ALA A 4 -0.04 4.57 -10.98
C ALA A 4 -0.20 6.07 -10.67
N ILE A 5 0.32 6.56 -9.55
CA ILE A 5 0.78 7.94 -9.25
C ILE A 5 1.36 7.84 -7.84
N GLU A 6 2.55 7.29 -7.68
CA GLU A 6 3.63 8.13 -7.18
C GLU A 6 4.23 8.98 -8.31
N THR A 7 3.74 10.22 -8.46
CA THR A 7 4.32 11.22 -9.34
C THR A 7 5.65 11.66 -8.76
N ASN A 8 6.73 10.97 -9.14
CA ASN A 8 8.03 11.62 -9.15
C ASN A 8 7.95 12.80 -10.14
N PRO A 9 8.51 13.98 -9.83
CA PRO A 9 8.57 15.11 -10.77
C PRO A 9 9.28 14.73 -12.08
N SER A 10 10.11 13.68 -12.05
CA SER A 10 10.55 12.98 -13.26
C SER A 10 9.54 11.91 -13.65
N ASN A 11 8.81 12.12 -14.75
CA ASN A 11 7.77 11.27 -15.35
C ASN A 11 8.15 9.77 -15.50
N LYS A 12 8.20 9.03 -14.38
CA LYS A 12 8.69 7.64 -14.26
C LYS A 12 7.72 6.84 -13.41
N ARG A 13 7.30 5.68 -13.90
CA ARG A 13 6.41 4.73 -13.22
C ARG A 13 7.13 3.40 -13.06
N TYR A 14 6.99 2.74 -11.92
CA TYR A 14 7.58 1.43 -11.66
C TYR A 14 6.51 0.35 -11.83
N CYS A 15 6.85 -0.71 -12.56
CA CYS A 15 5.93 -1.81 -12.86
C CYS A 15 6.56 -3.15 -12.54
N ASP A 16 5.72 -4.16 -12.34
CA ASP A 16 6.15 -5.51 -11.97
C ASP A 16 6.79 -6.25 -13.14
N ARG A 17 7.51 -7.35 -12.83
CA ARG A 17 8.26 -8.12 -13.84
C ARG A 17 7.39 -8.65 -14.98
N GLY A 18 6.13 -8.99 -14.68
CA GLY A 18 5.19 -9.57 -15.62
C GLY A 18 4.51 -8.56 -16.56
N TYR A 19 4.85 -7.28 -16.50
CA TYR A 19 4.25 -6.28 -17.38
C TYR A 19 4.77 -6.41 -18.81
N VAL A 20 3.87 -6.71 -19.76
CA VAL A 20 4.16 -6.91 -21.20
C VAL A 20 3.65 -5.74 -22.08
N GLY A 21 3.43 -4.56 -21.49
CA GLY A 21 2.87 -3.40 -22.21
C GLY A 21 3.90 -2.43 -22.80
N ALA A 22 3.40 -1.31 -23.32
CA ALA A 22 4.23 -0.25 -23.90
C ALA A 22 5.20 0.35 -22.88
N LYS A 23 6.39 0.78 -23.33
CA LYS A 23 7.43 1.36 -22.45
C LYS A 23 7.10 2.78 -21.97
N VAL A 24 6.23 3.48 -22.69
CA VAL A 24 5.75 4.82 -22.36
C VAL A 24 4.24 4.80 -22.35
N VAL A 25 3.63 5.22 -21.24
CA VAL A 25 2.17 5.28 -21.08
C VAL A 25 1.82 6.64 -20.49
N LEU A 26 0.95 7.39 -21.18
CA LEU A 26 0.50 8.73 -20.77
C LEU A 26 1.69 9.68 -20.47
N GLY A 27 2.72 9.64 -21.32
CA GLY A 27 3.95 10.43 -21.17
C GLY A 27 4.95 9.91 -20.13
N ALA A 28 4.59 8.90 -19.33
CA ALA A 28 5.44 8.36 -18.28
C ALA A 28 6.27 7.17 -18.75
N ASN A 29 7.56 7.17 -18.39
CA ASN A 29 8.46 6.05 -18.66
C ASN A 29 8.26 4.92 -17.65
N ILE A 30 7.99 3.72 -18.14
CA ILE A 30 7.81 2.53 -17.32
C ILE A 30 9.16 1.86 -17.05
N ILE A 31 9.49 1.73 -15.77
CA ILE A 31 10.72 1.13 -15.27
C ILE A 31 10.38 -0.24 -14.71
N LEU A 32 10.93 -1.26 -15.35
CA LEU A 32 10.84 -2.64 -14.90
C LEU A 32 12.03 -2.99 -14.00
N PRO A 33 11.84 -3.87 -13.00
CA PRO A 33 12.92 -4.43 -12.20
C PRO A 33 13.82 -5.30 -13.09
N LYS A 34 14.84 -4.68 -13.67
CA LYS A 34 15.88 -5.34 -14.48
C LYS A 34 17.20 -5.39 -13.70
N LYS A 35 18.12 -6.23 -14.17
CA LYS A 35 19.50 -6.25 -13.68
C LYS A 35 20.07 -4.84 -13.74
N ALA A 36 20.78 -4.45 -12.67
CA ALA A 36 21.37 -3.14 -12.60
C ALA A 36 22.35 -2.91 -13.76
N LEU A 37 22.24 -1.74 -14.41
CA LEU A 37 23.14 -1.36 -15.49
C LEU A 37 24.52 -1.01 -14.91
N LYS A 38 25.60 -1.40 -15.61
CA LYS A 38 26.99 -1.12 -15.18
C LYS A 38 27.29 0.38 -15.02
N ARG A 39 26.54 1.23 -15.74
CA ARG A 39 26.65 2.71 -15.68
C ARG A 39 26.03 3.35 -14.44
N ASP A 40 25.18 2.64 -13.70
CA ASP A 40 24.43 3.23 -12.58
C ASP A 40 25.28 3.24 -11.30
N ASN A 41 25.41 4.42 -10.66
CA ASN A 41 26.01 4.54 -9.34
C ASN A 41 25.24 3.69 -8.30
N ARG A 42 25.94 3.18 -7.27
CA ARG A 42 25.37 2.34 -6.20
C ARG A 42 24.11 2.96 -5.58
N TYR A 43 24.16 4.26 -5.29
CA TYR A 43 23.00 5.01 -4.76
C TYR A 43 21.77 4.93 -5.67
N GLN A 44 21.96 5.11 -6.99
CA GLN A 44 20.86 5.07 -7.97
C GLN A 44 20.26 3.67 -8.09
N ARG A 45 21.10 2.63 -7.96
CA ARG A 45 20.66 1.22 -7.95
C ARG A 45 19.80 0.92 -6.72
N ASP A 46 20.23 1.37 -5.55
CA ASP A 46 19.49 1.16 -4.30
C ASP A 46 18.16 1.92 -4.30
N LYS A 47 18.14 3.16 -4.80
CA LYS A 47 16.90 3.94 -4.95
C LYS A 47 15.89 3.23 -5.86
N LYS A 48 16.33 2.75 -7.03
CA LYS A 48 15.47 1.97 -7.94
C LYS A 48 14.96 0.68 -7.28
N ARG A 49 15.84 -0.04 -6.56
CA ARG A 49 15.48 -1.28 -5.86
C ARG A 49 14.41 -1.04 -4.78
N LYS A 50 14.56 0.02 -3.97
CA LYS A 50 13.56 0.38 -2.95
C LYS A 50 12.18 0.64 -3.56
N LEU A 51 12.12 1.41 -4.65
CA LEU A 51 10.87 1.74 -5.33
C LEU A 51 10.18 0.51 -5.94
N CYS A 52 10.94 -0.39 -6.56
CA CYS A 52 10.40 -1.66 -7.05
C CYS A 52 9.94 -2.58 -5.91
N LYS A 53 10.66 -2.60 -4.77
CA LYS A 53 10.28 -3.40 -3.60
C LYS A 53 8.94 -2.94 -3.01
N ARG A 54 8.75 -1.61 -2.93
CA ARG A 54 7.49 -1.01 -2.48
C ARG A 54 6.30 -1.45 -3.31
N ARG A 55 6.45 -1.42 -4.63
CA ARG A 55 5.41 -1.90 -5.55
C ARG A 55 5.07 -3.38 -5.34
N ALA A 56 6.09 -4.22 -5.19
CA ALA A 56 5.90 -5.65 -4.95
C ALA A 56 5.21 -5.97 -3.61
N ALA A 57 5.33 -5.12 -2.59
CA ALA A 57 4.64 -5.31 -1.32
C ALA A 57 3.14 -4.98 -1.38
N ILE A 58 2.69 -4.24 -2.39
CA ILE A 58 1.28 -3.91 -2.60
C ILE A 58 0.51 -5.11 -3.20
N GLU A 59 1.16 -5.91 -4.05
CA GLU A 59 0.55 -7.09 -4.69
C GLU A 59 -0.13 -8.07 -3.70
N PRO A 60 0.53 -8.51 -2.60
CA PRO A 60 -0.11 -9.40 -1.64
C PRO A 60 -1.30 -8.74 -0.93
N ILE A 61 -1.23 -7.43 -0.68
CA ILE A 61 -2.36 -6.68 -0.08
C ILE A 61 -3.55 -6.68 -1.02
N ILE A 62 -3.34 -6.41 -2.32
CA ILE A 62 -4.40 -6.48 -3.34
C ILE A 62 -4.95 -7.91 -3.46
N GLY A 63 -4.08 -8.92 -3.37
CA GLY A 63 -4.47 -10.33 -3.33
C GLY A 63 -5.41 -10.64 -2.17
N HIS A 64 -5.03 -10.25 -0.95
CA HIS A 64 -5.87 -10.38 0.24
C HIS A 64 -7.17 -9.60 0.13
N LEU A 65 -7.14 -8.38 -0.41
CA LEU A 65 -8.36 -7.60 -0.65
C LEU A 65 -9.31 -8.33 -1.62
N LYS A 66 -8.75 -8.99 -2.64
CA LYS A 66 -9.53 -9.73 -3.64
C LYS A 66 -10.16 -11.01 -3.10
N SER A 67 -9.46 -11.74 -2.22
CA SER A 67 -9.98 -12.94 -1.57
C SER A 67 -10.94 -12.61 -0.42
N ASP A 68 -10.51 -11.74 0.49
CA ASP A 68 -11.13 -11.57 1.81
C ASP A 68 -12.36 -10.65 1.73
N PHE A 69 -12.34 -9.65 0.83
CA PHE A 69 -13.44 -8.69 0.65
C PHE A 69 -14.28 -8.98 -0.58
N ARG A 70 -14.15 -10.19 -1.16
CA ARG A 70 -14.94 -10.67 -2.30
C ARG A 70 -14.94 -9.70 -3.50
N LEU A 71 -13.87 -8.92 -3.65
CA LEU A 71 -13.70 -7.94 -4.74
C LEU A 71 -13.68 -8.61 -6.12
N SER A 72 -13.46 -9.93 -6.17
CA SER A 72 -13.55 -10.76 -7.38
C SER A 72 -14.99 -11.03 -7.86
N ARG A 73 -16.00 -10.85 -7.01
CA ARG A 73 -17.41 -11.08 -7.32
C ARG A 73 -18.19 -9.80 -7.04
N ASN A 74 -18.21 -8.89 -8.01
CA ASN A 74 -19.07 -7.73 -7.90
C ASN A 74 -20.53 -8.14 -8.07
N LEU A 75 -21.35 -7.86 -7.05
CA LEU A 75 -22.80 -8.11 -7.06
C LEU A 75 -23.58 -6.94 -7.66
N LEU A 76 -22.94 -5.78 -7.80
CA LEU A 76 -23.49 -4.57 -8.40
C LEU A 76 -23.24 -4.59 -9.92
N LYS A 77 -24.22 -4.15 -10.72
CA LYS A 77 -24.09 -4.14 -12.17
C LYS A 77 -23.39 -2.87 -12.67
N GLY A 78 -22.44 -3.03 -13.59
CA GLY A 78 -21.79 -1.95 -14.33
C GLY A 78 -20.54 -1.36 -13.65
N GLN A 79 -19.85 -0.49 -14.38
CA GLN A 79 -18.57 0.11 -13.97
C GLN A 79 -18.68 0.91 -12.66
N VAL A 80 -19.79 1.64 -12.48
CA VAL A 80 -20.08 2.38 -11.24
C VAL A 80 -20.19 1.43 -10.04
N GLY A 81 -20.79 0.26 -10.24
CA GLY A 81 -20.88 -0.76 -9.20
C GLY A 81 -19.51 -1.33 -8.82
N ASP A 82 -18.62 -1.54 -9.79
CA ASP A 82 -17.26 -2.02 -9.54
C ASP A 82 -16.48 -1.02 -8.68
N GLU A 83 -16.60 0.27 -8.99
CA GLU A 83 -15.96 1.35 -8.24
C GLU A 83 -16.45 1.42 -6.79
N ILE A 84 -17.77 1.36 -6.59
CA ILE A 84 -18.37 1.38 -5.25
C ILE A 84 -17.93 0.16 -4.44
N ASN A 85 -17.88 -1.03 -5.05
CA ASN A 85 -17.43 -2.24 -4.38
C ASN A 85 -15.96 -2.13 -3.91
N VAL A 86 -15.09 -1.56 -4.75
CA VAL A 86 -13.69 -1.31 -4.39
C VAL A 86 -13.57 -0.32 -3.23
N LEU A 87 -14.34 0.77 -3.27
CA LEU A 87 -14.35 1.78 -2.21
C LEU A 87 -14.82 1.20 -0.87
N MET A 88 -15.90 0.40 -0.88
CA MET A 88 -16.41 -0.26 0.33
C MET A 88 -15.43 -1.28 0.88
N ALA A 89 -14.77 -2.08 0.02
CA ALA A 89 -13.73 -3.01 0.45
C ALA A 89 -12.53 -2.30 1.10
N ALA A 90 -12.08 -1.18 0.52
CA ALA A 90 -11.02 -0.35 1.11
C ALA A 90 -11.44 0.26 2.45
N CYS A 91 -12.68 0.73 2.56
CA CYS A 91 -13.25 1.23 3.81
C CYS A 91 -13.28 0.14 4.89
N ALA A 92 -13.79 -1.05 4.55
CA ALA A 92 -13.87 -2.19 5.46
C ALA A 92 -12.47 -2.64 5.94
N TRP A 93 -11.46 -2.63 5.07
CA TRP A 93 -10.07 -2.90 5.44
C TRP A 93 -9.54 -1.90 6.48
N ASN A 94 -9.80 -0.60 6.25
CA ASN A 94 -9.41 0.43 7.20
C ASN A 94 -10.13 0.27 8.54
N LEU A 95 -11.46 0.07 8.52
CA LEU A 95 -12.26 -0.15 9.73
C LEU A 95 -11.79 -1.37 10.53
N ARG A 96 -11.43 -2.47 9.86
CA ARG A 96 -10.87 -3.66 10.53
C ARG A 96 -9.63 -3.33 11.34
N LYS A 97 -8.72 -2.50 10.84
CA LYS A 97 -7.51 -2.06 11.58
C LYS A 97 -7.89 -1.27 12.83
N TRP A 98 -8.83 -0.33 12.72
CA TRP A 98 -9.32 0.44 13.86
C TRP A 98 -9.98 -0.44 14.92
N LEU A 99 -10.78 -1.42 14.50
CA LEU A 99 -11.43 -2.36 15.41
C LEU A 99 -10.41 -3.23 16.17
N VAL A 100 -9.36 -3.73 15.51
CA VAL A 100 -8.30 -4.50 16.18
C VAL A 100 -7.56 -3.64 17.21
N ILE A 101 -7.27 -2.37 16.90
CA ILE A 101 -6.64 -1.45 17.84
C ILE A 101 -7.57 -1.18 19.02
N ALA A 102 -8.85 -0.95 18.75
CA ALA A 102 -9.86 -0.71 19.78
C ALA A 102 -10.05 -1.92 20.70
N THR A 103 -10.07 -3.15 20.17
CA THR A 103 -10.22 -4.36 21.00
C THR A 103 -9.00 -4.60 21.87
N ILE A 104 -7.79 -4.37 21.35
CA ILE A 104 -6.56 -4.40 22.16
C ILE A 104 -6.65 -3.32 23.25
N PHE A 105 -7.02 -2.09 22.90
CA PHE A 105 -7.17 -1.00 23.88
C PHE A 105 -8.16 -1.35 25.00
N LEU A 106 -9.35 -1.86 24.65
CA LEU A 106 -10.38 -2.27 25.61
C LEU A 106 -9.94 -3.47 26.47
N PHE A 107 -9.19 -4.41 25.90
CA PHE A 107 -8.62 -5.55 26.65
C PHE A 107 -7.65 -5.06 27.72
N TRP A 108 -6.77 -4.11 27.38
CA TRP A 108 -5.81 -3.51 28.31
C TRP A 108 -6.48 -2.67 29.41
N GLN A 109 -7.60 -2.00 29.09
CA GLN A 109 -8.42 -1.32 30.11
C GLN A 109 -9.02 -2.31 31.12
N LYS A 110 -9.49 -3.48 30.67
CA LYS A 110 -10.05 -4.51 31.56
C LYS A 110 -9.02 -5.21 32.43
N THR A 111 -7.78 -5.37 31.97
CA THR A 111 -6.71 -6.02 32.75
C THR A 111 -6.04 -5.09 33.78
N GLY A 112 -6.52 -3.85 33.95
CA GLY A 112 -6.15 -3.01 35.09
C GLY A 112 -4.71 -2.50 35.08
N PHE A 113 -4.10 -2.25 33.92
CA PHE A 113 -2.81 -1.54 33.89
C PHE A 113 -3.06 -0.03 33.98
N ILE A 114 -2.91 0.47 35.20
CA ILE A 114 -3.13 1.86 35.59
C ILE A 114 -2.43 2.84 34.64
N PHE A 115 -3.25 3.77 34.16
CA PHE A 115 -2.95 4.91 33.33
C PHE A 115 -2.01 5.88 34.07
N CYS A 116 -0.71 5.61 34.08
CA CYS A 116 0.27 6.60 34.54
C CYS A 116 1.44 6.66 33.56
N LYS A 117 1.52 7.79 32.85
CA LYS A 117 2.42 8.14 31.74
C LYS A 117 2.09 7.47 30.41
N ILE A 118 1.25 8.13 29.63
CA ILE A 118 1.40 8.14 28.17
C ILE A 118 2.77 8.78 27.89
N PRO A 119 3.80 8.02 27.49
CA PRO A 119 5.03 8.66 27.05
C PRO A 119 4.69 9.27 25.68
N LYS A 120 5.06 10.53 25.45
CA LYS A 120 4.98 11.21 24.14
C LYS A 120 5.63 10.40 22.99
N VAL A 121 6.39 9.37 23.35
CA VAL A 121 6.94 8.32 22.49
C VAL A 121 5.85 7.51 21.77
N PHE A 122 4.75 7.14 22.44
CA PHE A 122 3.69 6.31 21.84
C PHE A 122 2.93 7.05 20.73
N LEU A 123 2.69 8.36 20.89
CA LEU A 123 2.08 9.20 19.85
C LEU A 123 2.96 9.27 18.59
N ARG A 124 4.29 9.26 18.77
CA ARG A 124 5.26 9.26 17.65
C ARG A 124 5.35 7.91 16.94
N TYR A 125 5.21 6.80 17.67
CA TYR A 125 5.10 5.47 17.06
C TYR A 125 3.74 5.27 16.37
N TRP A 126 2.66 5.82 16.92
CA TRP A 126 1.31 5.72 16.38
C TRP A 126 1.18 6.45 15.03
N ILE A 127 1.67 7.69 14.92
CA ILE A 127 1.74 8.43 13.65
C ILE A 127 2.60 7.70 12.61
N LYS A 128 3.69 7.06 13.05
CA LYS A 128 4.58 6.33 12.14
C LYS A 128 4.00 5.00 11.68
N SER A 129 3.22 4.31 12.53
CA SER A 129 2.56 3.05 12.22
C SER A 129 1.40 3.23 11.23
N SER A 130 0.68 4.35 11.29
CA SER A 130 -0.32 4.72 10.26
C SER A 130 0.30 5.15 8.92
N PHE A 131 1.59 5.51 8.91
CA PHE A 131 2.32 5.96 7.71
C PHE A 131 3.22 4.87 7.09
N VAL A 132 3.64 3.86 7.87
CA VAL A 132 4.50 2.75 7.42
C VAL A 132 3.83 1.84 6.38
N ASP A 133 2.50 1.83 6.32
CA ASP A 133 1.74 1.15 5.27
C ASP A 133 1.91 1.78 3.86
N LEU A 134 2.52 2.97 3.75
CA LEU A 134 2.83 3.65 2.47
C LEU A 134 4.27 3.40 1.97
N ASP A 135 5.13 2.79 2.79
CA ASP A 135 6.56 2.63 2.52
C ASP A 135 7.04 1.17 2.38
N GLY A 136 6.13 0.20 2.56
CA GLY A 136 6.36 -1.24 2.38
C GLY A 136 6.51 -1.63 0.94
#